data_AF-A0A3P1V9S1-F1
#
_entry.id   AF-A0A3P1V9S1-F1
#
_cell.length_a   1.000
_cell.length_b   1.000
_cell.length_c   1.000
_cell.angle_alpha   90.00
_cell.angle_beta   90.00
_cell.angle_gamma   90.00
#
_symmetry.space_group_name_H-M   'P 1'
#
loop_
_entity.id
_entity.type
_entity.pdbx_description
1 polymer ?
#
loop_
_entity_poly.entity_id
_entity_poly.type
_entity_poly.pdbx_seq_one_letter_code
_entity_poly.pdbx_strand_id
1 'polypeptide(L)'
;MHLPDVMVLARALMEEHGVGHWGLELDRARRRAGQTDDARRRITLSRHLMALYPESEVRETVLHEIAHARVGAGHGHDAVWSAEARRIGASGRRLAAPGSPRLRGRWVGRCPAGHEVDRMRRPSRPVSCSRCAKRFHPEHLITWSLEGRPVSPEEIGPQYARSLARILRG
;
A
#
# COMPACT_ATOMS: atom_id res chain seq x y z
N MET A 1 14.05 -9.04 6.77
CA MET A 1 15.12 -8.35 7.55
C MET A 1 14.57 -8.01 8.94
N HIS A 2 15.38 -8.02 10.01
CA HIS A 2 14.88 -7.59 11.33
C HIS A 2 14.73 -6.07 11.36
N LEU A 3 13.73 -5.56 12.09
CA LEU A 3 13.41 -4.13 12.09
C LEU A 3 14.55 -3.20 12.58
N PRO A 4 15.37 -3.58 13.57
CA PRO A 4 16.55 -2.78 13.93
C PRO A 4 17.51 -2.61 12.75
N ASP A 5 17.80 -3.68 12.01
CA ASP A 5 18.71 -3.64 10.85
C ASP A 5 18.15 -2.74 9.74
N VAL A 6 16.83 -2.78 9.52
CA VAL A 6 16.15 -1.85 8.58
C VAL A 6 16.41 -0.40 8.95
N MET A 7 16.33 -0.06 10.24
CA MET A 7 16.54 1.31 10.70
C MET A 7 17.99 1.75 10.58
N VAL A 8 18.94 0.84 10.85
CA VAL A 8 20.38 1.09 10.65
C VAL A 8 20.68 1.33 9.18
N LEU A 9 20.21 0.45 8.29
CA LEU A 9 20.37 0.59 6.84
C LEU A 9 19.76 1.91 6.35
N ALA A 10 18.52 2.19 6.75
CA ALA A 10 17.82 3.40 6.33
C ALA A 10 18.54 4.66 6.79
N ARG A 11 19.02 4.70 8.04
CA ARG A 11 19.79 5.81 8.56
C ARG A 11 21.10 6.01 7.79
N ALA A 12 21.85 4.94 7.55
CA ALA A 12 23.10 5.01 6.79
C ALA A 12 22.89 5.60 5.38
N LEU A 13 21.84 5.16 4.68
CA LEU A 13 21.50 5.69 3.35
C LEU A 13 21.04 7.15 3.39
N MET A 14 20.31 7.55 4.43
CA MET A 14 19.92 8.94 4.62
C MET A 14 21.14 9.85 4.81
N GLU A 15 22.12 9.43 5.62
CA GLU A 15 23.40 10.15 5.79
C GLU A 15 24.17 10.22 4.45
N GLU A 16 24.36 9.07 3.79
CA GLU A 16 25.06 8.96 2.50
C GLU A 16 24.48 9.89 1.44
N HIS A 17 23.16 10.05 1.43
CA HIS A 17 22.45 10.84 0.43
C HIS A 17 21.96 12.19 0.99
N GLY A 18 22.60 12.75 2.02
CA GLY A 18 22.44 14.15 2.41
C GLY A 18 21.08 14.52 3.01
N VAL A 19 20.30 13.54 3.45
CA VAL A 19 19.03 13.73 4.19
C VAL A 19 19.12 13.18 5.62
N GLY A 20 20.35 13.00 6.14
CA GLY A 20 20.60 12.50 7.49
C GLY A 20 19.93 13.30 8.60
N HIS A 21 19.79 14.61 8.41
CA HIS A 21 19.09 15.52 9.33
C HIS A 21 17.57 15.34 9.37
N TRP A 22 16.98 14.51 8.48
CA TRP A 22 15.56 14.20 8.49
C TRP A 22 15.22 13.14 9.55
N GLY A 23 14.01 13.24 10.09
CA GLY A 23 13.45 12.21 10.96
C GLY A 23 13.31 10.88 10.21
N LEU A 24 13.47 9.77 10.93
CA LEU A 24 13.17 8.41 10.43
C LEU A 24 12.35 7.68 11.48
N GLU A 25 11.20 7.16 11.08
CA GLU A 25 10.30 6.44 11.99
C GLU A 25 9.70 5.20 11.33
N LEU A 26 9.33 4.22 12.15
CA LEU A 26 8.49 3.10 11.73
C LEU A 26 7.01 3.43 11.96
N ASP A 27 6.21 3.38 10.91
CA ASP A 27 4.76 3.55 10.99
C ASP A 27 3.99 2.20 10.97
N ARG A 28 2.66 2.29 11.08
CA ARG A 28 1.74 1.13 11.08
C ARG A 28 1.01 0.96 9.75
N ALA A 29 1.47 1.58 8.66
CA ALA A 29 0.86 1.41 7.35
C ALA A 29 0.96 -0.07 6.93
N ARG A 30 -0.07 -0.57 6.23
CA ARG A 30 -0.16 -1.98 5.81
C ARG A 30 -0.20 -2.18 4.30
N ARG A 31 -0.19 -1.08 3.54
CA ARG A 31 -0.29 -1.07 2.07
C ARG A 31 0.73 -0.15 1.40
N ARG A 32 1.22 0.86 2.13
CA ARG A 32 2.27 1.79 1.70
C ARG A 32 3.56 1.39 2.40
N ALA A 33 4.64 1.20 1.65
CA ALA A 33 5.92 0.73 2.16
C ALA A 33 6.75 1.84 2.83
N GLY A 34 6.82 3.01 2.19
CA GLY A 34 7.50 4.21 2.70
C GLY A 34 6.67 5.48 2.51
N GLN A 35 7.04 6.57 3.16
CA GLN A 35 6.50 7.90 2.90
C GLN A 35 7.49 8.98 3.30
N THR A 36 7.71 9.91 2.39
CA THR A 36 8.33 11.20 2.66
C THR A 36 7.28 12.24 3.08
N ASP A 37 7.48 12.85 4.24
CA ASP A 37 6.73 14.00 4.77
C ASP A 37 7.66 15.22 4.76
N ASP A 38 7.66 15.94 3.62
CA ASP A 38 8.50 17.11 3.37
C ASP A 38 8.27 18.23 4.40
N ALA A 39 7.00 18.50 4.73
CA ALA A 39 6.61 19.54 5.67
C ALA A 39 7.20 19.32 7.07
N ARG A 40 7.39 18.06 7.48
CA ARG A 40 8.01 17.70 8.77
C ARG A 40 9.46 17.23 8.64
N ARG A 41 10.03 17.25 7.43
CA ARG A 41 11.34 16.69 7.10
C ARG A 41 11.56 15.30 7.70
N ARG A 42 10.67 14.36 7.37
CA ARG A 42 10.72 12.99 7.89
C ARG A 42 10.41 11.96 6.82
N ILE A 43 11.08 10.81 6.92
CA ILE A 43 10.73 9.58 6.20
C ILE A 43 10.12 8.58 7.19
N THR A 44 9.01 7.95 6.82
CA THR A 44 8.43 6.84 7.59
C THR A 44 8.41 5.55 6.77
N LEU A 45 8.70 4.43 7.41
CA LEU A 45 8.67 3.11 6.79
C LEU A 45 7.63 2.22 7.48
N SER A 46 6.90 1.42 6.71
CA SER A 46 5.94 0.47 7.27
C SER A 46 6.66 -0.64 8.02
N ARG A 47 6.48 -0.69 9.34
CA ARG A 47 7.04 -1.79 10.14
C ARG A 47 6.59 -3.17 9.67
N HIS A 48 5.39 -3.26 9.10
CA HIS A 48 4.83 -4.53 8.70
C HIS A 48 5.38 -4.99 7.36
N LEU A 49 5.59 -4.09 6.41
CA LEU A 49 6.15 -4.44 5.10
C LEU A 49 7.66 -4.61 5.16
N MET A 50 8.38 -3.77 5.91
CA MET A 50 9.83 -3.90 6.09
C MET A 50 10.22 -5.25 6.73
N ALA A 51 9.40 -5.77 7.63
CA ALA A 51 9.61 -7.10 8.20
C ALA A 51 9.43 -8.25 7.19
N LEU A 52 8.63 -8.05 6.14
CA LEU A 52 8.39 -9.05 5.09
C LEU A 52 9.41 -8.97 3.95
N TYR A 53 10.05 -7.83 3.78
CA TYR A 53 10.91 -7.59 2.63
C TYR A 53 12.30 -8.22 2.81
N PRO A 54 12.87 -8.74 1.71
CA PRO A 54 14.31 -8.94 1.64
C PRO A 54 15.01 -7.58 1.69
N GLU A 55 16.29 -7.57 2.06
CA GLU A 55 17.07 -6.34 2.19
C GLU A 55 17.06 -5.48 0.91
N SER A 56 17.10 -6.09 -0.27
CA SER A 56 17.05 -5.39 -1.55
C SER A 56 15.79 -4.54 -1.73
N GLU A 57 14.62 -5.06 -1.33
CA GLU A 57 13.35 -4.34 -1.42
C GLU A 57 13.22 -3.28 -0.30
N VAL A 58 13.82 -3.53 0.86
CA VAL A 58 13.98 -2.50 1.90
C VAL A 58 14.82 -1.34 1.38
N ARG A 59 16.00 -1.63 0.81
CA ARG A 59 16.89 -0.62 0.22
C ARG A 59 16.19 0.18 -0.88
N GLU A 60 15.48 -0.50 -1.79
CA GLU A 60 14.71 0.16 -2.85
C GLU A 60 13.65 1.09 -2.26
N THR A 61 12.92 0.66 -1.23
CA THR A 61 11.92 1.50 -0.54
C THR A 61 12.58 2.74 0.09
N VAL A 62 13.69 2.57 0.80
CA VAL A 62 14.39 3.68 1.45
C VAL A 62 14.88 4.69 0.42
N LEU A 63 15.58 4.23 -0.62
CA LEU A 63 16.09 5.11 -1.67
C LEU A 63 14.97 5.82 -2.43
N HIS A 64 13.82 5.16 -2.61
CA HIS A 64 12.62 5.80 -3.17
C HIS A 64 12.18 7.03 -2.36
N GLU A 65 12.09 6.89 -1.05
CA GLU A 65 11.69 7.99 -0.16
C GLU A 65 12.78 9.07 -0.05
N ILE A 66 14.07 8.68 -0.04
CA ILE A 66 15.19 9.63 -0.09
C ILE A 66 15.15 10.44 -1.38
N ALA A 67 14.86 9.82 -2.52
CA ALA A 67 14.72 10.55 -3.79
C ALA A 67 13.64 11.63 -3.69
N HIS A 68 12.45 11.31 -3.13
CA HIS A 68 11.40 12.31 -2.86
C HIS A 68 11.90 13.43 -1.94
N ALA A 69 12.62 13.11 -0.87
CA ALA A 69 13.15 14.10 0.06
C ALA A 69 14.17 15.03 -0.60
N ARG A 70 14.90 14.55 -1.61
CA ARG A 70 15.92 15.33 -2.33
C ARG A 70 15.35 16.22 -3.43
N VAL A 71 14.31 15.77 -4.14
CA VAL A 71 13.68 16.58 -5.21
C VAL A 71 12.60 17.52 -4.68
N GLY A 72 12.01 17.21 -3.52
CA GLY A 72 10.97 18.01 -2.88
C GLY A 72 9.55 17.72 -3.37
N ALA A 73 8.55 18.16 -2.59
CA ALA A 73 7.15 17.76 -2.73
C ALA A 73 6.46 18.18 -4.05
N GLY A 74 7.04 19.09 -4.83
CA GLY A 74 6.54 19.50 -6.14
C GLY A 74 6.72 18.41 -7.21
N HIS A 75 7.63 17.46 -6.97
CA HIS A 75 7.91 16.35 -7.86
C HIS A 75 7.23 15.07 -7.35
N GLY A 76 6.28 14.57 -8.13
CA GLY A 76 5.77 13.21 -7.94
C GLY A 76 6.78 12.18 -8.49
N HIS A 77 6.29 11.07 -9.03
CA HIS A 77 7.14 10.12 -9.76
C HIS A 77 7.44 10.56 -11.20
N ASP A 78 7.84 11.82 -11.39
CA ASP A 78 8.15 12.41 -12.69
C ASP A 78 9.58 12.12 -13.16
N ALA A 79 10.00 12.75 -14.27
CA ALA A 79 11.34 12.55 -14.83
C ALA A 79 12.47 13.03 -13.89
N VAL A 80 12.25 14.10 -13.11
CA VAL A 80 13.24 14.64 -12.17
C VAL A 80 13.42 13.66 -11.02
N TRP A 81 12.32 13.20 -10.41
CA TRP A 81 12.37 12.17 -9.38
C TRP A 81 12.99 10.87 -9.90
N SER A 82 12.61 10.43 -11.09
CA SER A 82 13.10 9.17 -11.65
C SER A 82 14.59 9.21 -11.98
N ALA A 83 15.09 10.36 -12.44
CA ALA A 83 16.53 10.58 -12.64
C ALA A 83 17.27 10.56 -11.30
N GLU A 84 16.73 11.24 -10.28
CA GLU A 84 17.33 11.28 -8.96
C GLU A 84 17.38 9.91 -8.29
N ALA A 85 16.27 9.16 -8.33
CA ALA A 85 16.17 7.81 -7.81
C ALA A 85 17.24 6.89 -8.42
N ARG A 86 17.43 6.94 -9.75
CA ARG A 86 18.50 6.17 -10.42
C ARG A 86 19.89 6.63 -10.02
N ARG A 87 20.10 7.94 -9.89
CA ARG A 87 21.39 8.52 -9.51
C ARG A 87 21.86 8.04 -8.14
N ILE A 88 20.94 7.83 -7.19
CA ILE A 88 21.23 7.30 -5.85
C ILE A 88 21.12 5.77 -5.76
N GLY A 89 20.99 5.08 -6.91
CA GLY A 89 21.04 3.62 -6.98
C GLY A 89 19.72 2.88 -6.78
N ALA A 90 18.57 3.57 -6.77
CA ALA A 90 17.26 2.92 -6.88
C ALA A 90 16.91 2.58 -8.33
N SER A 91 15.91 1.74 -8.54
CA SER A 91 15.46 1.38 -9.90
C SER A 91 14.76 2.51 -10.65
N GLY A 92 14.30 3.55 -9.95
CA GLY A 92 13.47 4.62 -10.49
C GLY A 92 12.04 4.16 -10.82
N ARG A 93 11.61 2.99 -10.32
CA ARG A 93 10.25 2.48 -10.46
C ARG A 93 9.35 3.08 -9.39
N ARG A 94 8.16 3.51 -9.81
CA ARG A 94 7.12 4.03 -8.92
C ARG A 94 6.55 2.97 -7.98
N LEU A 95 6.39 1.76 -8.49
CA LEU A 95 5.76 0.64 -7.77
C LEU A 95 6.83 -0.35 -7.35
N ALA A 96 6.59 -0.97 -6.20
CA ALA A 96 7.29 -2.18 -5.77
C ALA A 96 7.31 -3.22 -6.89
N ALA A 97 8.32 -4.09 -6.89
CA ALA A 97 8.46 -5.10 -7.93
C ALA A 97 7.20 -5.99 -8.00
N PRO A 98 6.82 -6.45 -9.21
CA PRO A 98 5.77 -7.46 -9.32
C PRO A 98 6.11 -8.68 -8.46
N GLY A 99 5.19 -9.10 -7.61
CA GLY A 99 5.41 -10.22 -6.70
C GLY A 99 6.05 -9.85 -5.36
N SER A 100 6.41 -8.58 -5.11
CA SER A 100 6.87 -8.14 -3.79
C SER A 100 5.88 -8.57 -2.70
N PRO A 101 6.37 -9.10 -1.56
CA PRO A 101 5.53 -9.54 -0.47
C PRO A 101 4.51 -8.47 -0.07
N ARG A 102 3.26 -8.86 0.14
CA ARG A 102 2.23 -7.93 0.61
C ARG A 102 1.49 -8.54 1.78
N LEU A 103 1.07 -7.67 2.70
CA LEU A 103 0.13 -8.08 3.74
C LEU A 103 -1.23 -8.33 3.08
N ARG A 104 -1.73 -9.55 3.22
CA ARG A 104 -3.12 -9.86 2.86
C ARG A 104 -4.05 -9.33 3.93
N GLY A 105 -5.09 -8.64 3.50
CA GLY A 105 -6.20 -8.23 4.35
C GLY A 105 -7.03 -9.45 4.74
N ARG A 106 -7.61 -9.39 5.95
CA ARG A 106 -8.48 -10.45 6.48
C ARG A 106 -9.80 -10.58 5.73
N TRP A 107 -10.26 -9.48 5.14
CA TRP A 107 -11.48 -9.44 4.34
C TRP A 107 -11.12 -9.75 2.89
N VAL A 108 -11.58 -10.87 2.37
CA VAL A 108 -11.38 -11.26 0.97
C VAL A 108 -12.71 -11.17 0.25
N GLY A 109 -12.73 -10.38 -0.81
CA GLY A 109 -13.88 -10.18 -1.67
C GLY A 109 -13.67 -10.92 -2.99
N ARG A 110 -14.69 -11.61 -3.49
CA ARG A 110 -14.68 -12.30 -4.78
C ARG A 110 -15.90 -11.90 -5.61
N CYS A 111 -15.70 -11.66 -6.90
CA CYS A 111 -16.82 -11.46 -7.84
C CYS A 111 -17.19 -12.76 -8.57
N PRO A 112 -18.34 -12.84 -9.27
CA PRO A 112 -18.75 -14.04 -10.01
C PRO A 112 -17.73 -14.55 -11.04
N ALA A 113 -16.98 -13.64 -11.68
CA ALA A 113 -15.89 -13.99 -12.60
C ALA A 113 -14.60 -14.50 -11.92
N GLY A 114 -14.60 -14.68 -10.60
CA GLY A 114 -13.46 -15.22 -9.85
C GLY A 114 -12.37 -14.22 -9.46
N HIS A 115 -12.44 -12.94 -9.86
CA HIS A 115 -11.48 -11.94 -9.42
C HIS A 115 -11.55 -11.70 -7.90
N GLU A 116 -10.38 -11.64 -7.27
CA GLU A 116 -10.25 -11.37 -5.84
C GLU A 116 -9.74 -9.96 -5.54
N VAL A 117 -10.24 -9.41 -4.43
CA VAL A 117 -9.72 -8.20 -3.79
C VAL A 117 -9.63 -8.46 -2.29
N ASP A 118 -8.62 -7.92 -1.61
CA ASP A 118 -8.54 -8.01 -0.15
C ASP A 118 -8.57 -6.64 0.52
N ARG A 119 -9.10 -6.58 1.75
CA ARG A 119 -9.20 -5.38 2.58
C ARG A 119 -8.71 -5.65 4.00
N MET A 120 -8.00 -4.67 4.54
CA MET A 120 -7.58 -4.69 5.95
C MET A 120 -8.76 -4.44 6.89
N ARG A 121 -9.70 -3.60 6.46
CA ARG A 121 -10.88 -3.20 7.23
C ARG A 121 -12.14 -3.83 6.65
N ARG A 122 -13.15 -3.97 7.51
CA ARG A 122 -14.49 -4.40 7.13
C ARG A 122 -15.04 -3.55 5.98
N PRO A 123 -15.64 -4.16 4.93
CA PRO A 123 -16.32 -3.42 3.88
C PRO A 123 -17.51 -2.66 4.47
N SER A 124 -17.63 -1.38 4.14
CA SER A 124 -18.72 -0.52 4.65
C SER A 124 -19.92 -0.41 3.71
N ARG A 125 -19.74 -0.73 2.43
CA ARG A 125 -20.76 -0.65 1.39
C ARG A 125 -20.54 -1.72 0.33
N PRO A 126 -21.61 -2.22 -0.32
CA PRO A 126 -21.48 -3.08 -1.48
C PRO A 126 -20.64 -2.41 -2.57
N VAL A 127 -19.83 -3.21 -3.25
CA VAL A 127 -18.99 -2.79 -4.36
C VAL A 127 -19.07 -3.85 -5.44
N SER A 128 -18.87 -3.44 -6.69
CA SER A 128 -18.73 -4.35 -7.82
C SER A 128 -17.29 -4.38 -8.31
N CYS A 129 -16.94 -5.42 -9.05
CA CYS A 129 -15.59 -5.63 -9.56
C CYS A 129 -15.24 -4.65 -10.67
N SER A 130 -14.25 -3.79 -10.42
CA SER A 130 -13.73 -2.83 -11.41
C SER A 130 -13.00 -3.49 -12.58
N ARG A 131 -12.57 -4.75 -12.43
CA ARG A 131 -11.97 -5.54 -13.52
C ARG A 131 -13.03 -6.08 -14.48
N CYS A 132 -14.26 -6.32 -13.99
CA CYS A 132 -15.36 -6.78 -14.84
C CYS A 132 -16.02 -5.60 -15.55
N ALA A 133 -16.25 -4.47 -14.85
CA ALA A 133 -16.79 -3.26 -15.45
C ALA A 133 -16.20 -1.99 -14.80
N LYS A 134 -15.94 -0.95 -15.60
CA LYS A 134 -15.40 0.33 -15.11
C LYS A 134 -16.37 1.08 -14.18
N ARG A 135 -17.67 0.93 -14.42
CA ARG A 135 -18.75 1.50 -13.59
C ARG A 135 -19.34 0.42 -12.70
N PHE A 136 -20.05 0.85 -11.66
CA PHE A 136 -20.75 -0.09 -10.78
C PHE A 136 -21.77 -0.90 -11.58
N HIS A 137 -21.77 -2.23 -11.41
CA HIS A 137 -22.73 -3.12 -12.06
C HIS A 137 -23.17 -4.23 -11.08
N PRO A 138 -24.48 -4.45 -10.85
CA PRO A 138 -24.97 -5.45 -9.89
C PRO A 138 -24.48 -6.88 -10.18
N GLU A 139 -24.37 -7.27 -11.45
CA GLU A 139 -23.88 -8.62 -11.85
C GLU A 139 -22.42 -8.89 -11.46
N HIS A 140 -21.68 -7.86 -11.05
CA HIS A 140 -20.29 -7.97 -10.65
C HIS A 140 -20.08 -7.68 -9.17
N LEU A 141 -21.17 -7.73 -8.38
CA LEU A 141 -21.12 -7.57 -6.92
C LEU A 141 -20.09 -8.49 -6.28
N ILE A 142 -19.35 -7.93 -5.34
CA ILE A 142 -18.33 -8.65 -4.58
C ILE A 142 -18.98 -9.24 -3.32
N THR A 143 -18.89 -10.56 -3.19
CA THR A 143 -19.21 -11.28 -1.95
C THR A 143 -17.95 -11.37 -1.09
N TRP A 144 -18.12 -11.44 0.24
CA TRP A 144 -17.00 -11.33 1.17
C TRP A 144 -16.85 -12.56 2.05
N SER A 145 -15.61 -12.83 2.40
CA SER A 145 -15.19 -13.74 3.46
C SER A 145 -14.32 -12.99 4.46
N LEU A 146 -14.44 -13.35 5.74
CA LEU A 146 -13.56 -12.91 6.82
C LEU A 146 -12.71 -14.10 7.27
N GLU A 147 -11.38 -13.97 7.14
CA GLU A 147 -10.43 -15.02 7.53
C GLU A 147 -10.76 -16.38 6.88
N GLY A 148 -11.18 -16.35 5.61
CA GLY A 148 -11.56 -17.53 4.83
C GLY A 148 -13.01 -17.98 5.01
N ARG A 149 -13.70 -17.54 6.07
CA ARG A 149 -15.11 -17.86 6.29
C ARG A 149 -16.02 -16.93 5.49
N PRO A 150 -16.90 -17.43 4.60
CA PRO A 150 -17.93 -16.61 3.98
C PRO A 150 -18.78 -15.88 5.05
N VAL A 151 -19.12 -14.62 4.79
CA VAL A 151 -19.92 -13.78 5.69
C VAL A 151 -21.11 -13.20 4.97
N SER A 152 -22.28 -13.27 5.61
CA SER A 152 -23.51 -12.72 5.07
C SER A 152 -23.50 -11.17 5.10
N PRO A 153 -24.31 -10.50 4.27
CA PRO A 153 -24.50 -9.04 4.35
C PRO A 153 -24.87 -8.53 5.76
N GLU A 154 -25.66 -9.30 6.50
CA GLU A 154 -26.10 -9.00 7.86
C GLU A 154 -24.94 -9.10 8.86
N GLU A 155 -24.08 -10.12 8.72
CA GLU A 155 -22.86 -10.27 9.51
C GLU A 155 -21.84 -9.16 9.24
N ILE A 156 -21.77 -8.66 8.00
CA ILE A 156 -20.95 -7.49 7.66
C ILE A 156 -21.49 -6.25 8.38
N GLY A 157 -22.81 -6.08 8.39
CA GLY A 157 -23.49 -5.12 9.22
C GLY A 157 -24.80 -4.59 8.62
N PRO A 158 -25.70 -4.06 9.44
CA PRO A 158 -27.06 -3.71 9.04
C PRO A 158 -27.11 -2.63 7.95
N GLN A 159 -26.18 -1.67 7.95
CA GLN A 159 -26.08 -0.67 6.89
C GLN A 159 -25.65 -1.27 5.55
N TYR A 160 -24.74 -2.26 5.58
CA TYR A 160 -24.30 -2.96 4.39
C TYR A 160 -25.46 -3.75 3.78
N ALA A 161 -26.14 -4.55 4.59
CA ALA A 161 -27.31 -5.34 4.19
C ALA A 161 -28.42 -4.46 3.55
N ARG A 162 -28.79 -3.34 4.20
CA ARG A 162 -29.78 -2.40 3.65
C ARG A 162 -29.37 -1.79 2.32
N SER A 163 -28.09 -1.44 2.18
CA SER A 163 -27.55 -0.86 0.95
C SER A 163 -27.58 -1.89 -0.18
N LEU A 164 -27.22 -3.14 0.12
CA LEU A 164 -27.26 -4.24 -0.84
C LEU A 164 -28.69 -4.53 -1.29
N ALA A 165 -29.63 -4.63 -0.34
CA ALA A 165 -31.04 -4.85 -0.66
C ALA A 165 -31.63 -3.74 -1.53
N ARG A 166 -31.18 -2.48 -1.37
CA ARG A 166 -31.59 -1.39 -2.26
C ARG A 166 -31.02 -1.56 -3.67
N ILE A 167 -29.76 -1.97 -3.80
CA ILE A 167 -29.12 -2.23 -5.10
C ILE A 167 -29.82 -3.36 -5.86
N LEU A 168 -30.25 -4.42 -5.16
CA LEU A 168 -30.88 -5.58 -5.78
C LEU A 168 -32.37 -5.40 -6.10
N ARG A 169 -33.00 -4.34 -5.58
CA ARG A 169 -34.42 -4.01 -5.83
C ARG A 169 -34.61 -2.95 -6.93
N GLY A 170 -33.55 -2.27 -7.32
CA GLY A 170 -33.53 -1.34 -8.45
C GLY A 170 -33.01 -2.01 -9.70
#